data_AF-A0A7S4NR05-F1
#
_entry.id   AF-A0A7S4NR05-F1
#
_cell.length_a   1.000
_cell.length_b   1.000
_cell.length_c   1.000
_cell.angle_alpha   90.00
_cell.angle_beta   90.00
_cell.angle_gamma   90.00
#
_symmetry.space_group_name_H-M   'P 1'
#
loop_
_entity.id
_entity.type
_entity.pdbx_description
1 polymer ?
#
loop_
_entity_poly.entity_id
_entity_poly.type
_entity_poly.pdbx_seq_one_letter_code
_entity_poly.pdbx_strand_id
1 'polypeptide(L)'
;MEKEKLEELVVAEFKNLVEKKQVEPPLAAVQVVAELMKRSEASTMMEFQIELDTSIKVLKSLPDQPISVSSACELLEHFVIRSIPTEYKVFEDCKAVVIERGSQYAKRTDTSFQKISSLTEKFVRHNATILVHGGIAPVQALLLSLSYRKKFQVFVTSGVVGEGGL
;
A
#
# COMPACT_ATOMS: atom_id res chain seq x y z
N MET A 1 -4.73 -20.65 -11.80
CA MET A 1 -4.24 -19.81 -12.92
C MET A 1 -2.82 -20.24 -13.29
N GLU A 2 -2.43 -20.25 -14.58
CA GLU A 2 -1.02 -20.55 -14.93
C GLU A 2 -0.09 -19.49 -14.33
N LYS A 3 1.03 -19.93 -13.76
CA LYS A 3 1.93 -19.09 -12.97
C LYS A 3 2.41 -17.85 -13.73
N GLU A 4 2.84 -18.02 -14.98
CA GLU A 4 3.34 -16.93 -15.83
C GLU A 4 2.27 -15.86 -16.09
N LYS A 5 1.02 -16.28 -16.29
CA LYS A 5 -0.13 -15.38 -16.46
C LYS A 5 -0.45 -14.58 -15.19
N LEU A 6 -0.26 -15.18 -14.02
CA LEU A 6 -0.42 -14.49 -12.74
C LEU A 6 0.64 -13.39 -12.56
N GLU A 7 1.90 -13.70 -12.87
CA GLU A 7 3.00 -12.73 -12.74
C GLU A 7 2.77 -11.50 -13.63
N GLU A 8 2.42 -11.72 -14.91
CA GLU A 8 2.10 -10.62 -15.83
C GLU A 8 0.92 -9.76 -15.34
N LEU A 9 -0.12 -10.41 -14.81
CA LEU A 9 -1.31 -9.72 -14.29
C LEU A 9 -0.98 -8.84 -13.08
N VAL A 10 -0.17 -9.33 -12.14
CA VAL A 10 0.28 -8.58 -10.96
C VAL A 10 1.01 -7.32 -11.39
N VAL A 11 1.97 -7.43 -12.31
CA VAL A 11 2.77 -6.30 -12.80
C VAL A 11 1.88 -5.28 -13.52
N ALA A 12 0.98 -5.76 -14.39
CA ALA A 12 0.10 -4.90 -15.17
C ALA A 12 -0.87 -4.10 -14.28
N GLU A 13 -1.51 -4.76 -13.30
CA GLU A 13 -2.42 -4.08 -12.38
C GLU A 13 -1.68 -3.10 -11.46
N PHE A 14 -0.49 -3.48 -10.96
CA PHE A 14 0.32 -2.60 -10.13
C PHE A 14 0.71 -1.32 -10.87
N LYS A 15 1.27 -1.45 -12.08
CA LYS A 15 1.63 -0.29 -12.92
C LYS A 15 0.42 0.57 -13.23
N ASN A 16 -0.73 -0.03 -13.52
CA ASN A 16 -1.96 0.72 -13.77
C ASN A 16 -2.40 1.56 -12.56
N LEU A 17 -2.31 1.01 -11.34
CA LEU A 17 -2.64 1.77 -10.12
C LEU A 17 -1.67 2.91 -9.85
N VAL A 18 -0.36 2.66 -10.01
CA VAL A 18 0.67 3.67 -9.74
C VAL A 18 0.69 4.75 -10.80
N GLU A 19 0.73 4.39 -12.09
CA GLU A 19 0.93 5.34 -13.19
C GLU A 19 -0.37 6.05 -13.58
N LYS A 20 -1.48 5.32 -13.75
CA LYS A 20 -2.73 5.92 -14.23
C LYS A 20 -3.61 6.48 -13.12
N LYS A 21 -3.65 5.79 -11.98
CA LYS A 21 -4.50 6.20 -10.85
C LYS A 21 -3.74 6.97 -9.76
N GLN A 22 -2.42 7.14 -9.90
CA GLN A 22 -1.57 7.87 -8.97
C GLN A 22 -1.73 7.37 -7.52
N VAL A 23 -1.93 6.07 -7.35
CA VAL A 23 -2.00 5.45 -6.04
C VAL A 23 -0.58 5.30 -5.51
N GLU A 24 -0.37 5.63 -4.23
CA GLU A 24 0.91 5.43 -3.56
C GLU A 24 1.37 3.95 -3.70
N PRO A 25 2.62 3.69 -4.14
CA PRO A 25 3.12 2.34 -4.42
C PRO A 25 2.83 1.28 -3.34
N PRO A 26 3.04 1.52 -2.03
CA PRO A 26 2.72 0.51 -1.02
C PRO A 26 1.21 0.19 -0.93
N LEU A 27 0.34 1.17 -1.15
CA LEU A 27 -1.10 0.95 -1.18
C LEU A 27 -1.52 0.19 -2.43
N ALA A 28 -0.95 0.53 -3.59
CA ALA A 28 -1.19 -0.15 -4.85
C ALA A 28 -0.83 -1.65 -4.75
N ALA A 29 0.35 -1.97 -4.19
CA ALA A 29 0.79 -3.34 -3.99
C ALA A 29 -0.21 -4.17 -3.16
N VAL A 30 -0.68 -3.59 -2.06
CA VAL A 30 -1.67 -4.22 -1.18
C VAL A 30 -3.01 -4.41 -1.88
N GLN A 31 -3.47 -3.41 -2.64
CA GLN A 31 -4.73 -3.48 -3.39
C GLN A 31 -4.68 -4.56 -4.48
N VAL A 32 -3.58 -4.68 -5.20
CA VAL A 32 -3.38 -5.72 -6.23
C VAL A 32 -3.49 -7.10 -5.59
N VAL A 33 -2.73 -7.38 -4.53
CA VAL A 33 -2.79 -8.69 -3.88
C VAL A 33 -4.20 -8.97 -3.32
N ALA A 34 -4.83 -7.99 -2.66
CA ALA A 34 -6.19 -8.15 -2.12
C ALA A 34 -7.25 -8.43 -3.20
N GLU A 35 -7.12 -7.81 -4.36
CA GLU A 35 -8.05 -7.98 -5.47
C GLU A 35 -7.81 -9.29 -6.23
N LEU A 36 -6.56 -9.69 -6.43
CA LEU A 36 -6.20 -10.99 -6.99
C LEU A 36 -6.69 -12.15 -6.12
N MET A 37 -6.59 -12.02 -4.80
CA MET A 37 -7.14 -13.02 -3.87
C MET A 37 -8.64 -13.25 -4.07
N LYS A 38 -9.43 -12.20 -4.35
CA LYS A 38 -10.87 -12.32 -4.60
C LYS A 38 -11.18 -13.06 -5.89
N ARG A 39 -10.30 -12.93 -6.89
CA ARG A 39 -10.44 -13.55 -8.22
C ARG A 39 -9.79 -14.94 -8.28
N SER A 40 -9.14 -15.39 -7.21
CA SER A 40 -8.50 -16.70 -7.15
C SER A 40 -9.54 -17.81 -7.30
N GLU A 41 -9.28 -18.73 -8.24
CA GLU A 41 -10.05 -19.96 -8.46
C GLU A 41 -9.43 -21.16 -7.72
N ALA A 42 -8.45 -20.91 -6.84
CA ALA A 42 -7.78 -21.97 -6.10
C ALA A 42 -8.79 -22.84 -5.35
N SER A 43 -8.58 -24.15 -5.42
CA SER A 43 -9.44 -25.19 -4.84
C SER A 43 -8.91 -25.72 -3.51
N THR A 44 -7.68 -25.37 -3.17
CA THR A 44 -7.00 -25.80 -1.94
C THR A 44 -6.28 -24.62 -1.27
N MET A 45 -6.11 -24.72 0.05
CA MET A 45 -5.37 -23.71 0.83
C MET A 45 -3.91 -23.59 0.38
N MET A 46 -3.29 -24.72 0.00
CA MET A 46 -1.91 -24.72 -0.48
C MET A 46 -1.77 -23.97 -1.81
N GLU A 47 -2.66 -24.23 -2.76
CA GLU A 47 -2.69 -23.50 -4.04
C GLU A 47 -2.93 -22.01 -3.83
N PHE A 48 -3.89 -21.66 -2.97
CA PHE A 48 -4.19 -20.28 -2.63
C PHE A 48 -3.00 -19.55 -1.97
N GLN A 49 -2.27 -20.22 -1.07
CA GLN A 49 -1.05 -19.68 -0.47
C GLN A 49 0.06 -19.49 -1.51
N ILE A 50 0.22 -20.43 -2.45
CA ILE A 50 1.21 -20.31 -3.53
C ILE A 50 0.91 -19.12 -4.43
N GLU A 51 -0.36 -18.90 -4.82
CA GLU A 51 -0.75 -17.75 -5.63
C GLU A 51 -0.44 -16.42 -4.92
N LEU A 52 -0.69 -16.36 -3.61
CA LEU A 52 -0.47 -15.17 -2.79
C LEU A 52 1.02 -14.88 -2.59
N ASP A 53 1.80 -15.88 -2.21
CA ASP A 53 3.26 -15.78 -2.06
C ASP A 53 3.93 -15.42 -3.40
N THR A 54 3.47 -16.00 -4.51
CA THR A 54 3.94 -15.65 -5.86
C THR A 54 3.65 -14.18 -6.16
N SER A 55 2.43 -13.71 -5.90
CA SER A 55 2.05 -12.31 -6.14
C SER A 55 2.92 -11.33 -5.32
N ILE A 56 3.17 -11.65 -4.06
CA ILE A 56 4.04 -10.87 -3.18
C ILE A 56 5.49 -10.88 -3.69
N LYS A 57 6.02 -12.04 -4.08
CA LYS A 57 7.39 -12.16 -4.61
C LYS A 57 7.59 -11.36 -5.88
N VAL A 58 6.62 -11.40 -6.80
CA VAL A 58 6.64 -10.60 -8.04
C VAL A 58 6.70 -9.12 -7.71
N LEU A 59 5.83 -8.63 -6.81
CA LEU A 59 5.87 -7.24 -6.38
C LEU A 59 7.25 -6.91 -5.82
N LYS A 60 7.77 -7.69 -4.87
CA LYS A 60 9.09 -7.52 -4.22
C LYS A 60 10.30 -7.68 -5.14
N SER A 61 10.15 -8.24 -6.35
CA SER A 61 11.24 -8.37 -7.33
C SER A 61 11.19 -7.30 -8.43
N LEU A 62 10.16 -6.46 -8.47
CA LEU A 62 10.06 -5.36 -9.42
C LEU A 62 11.28 -4.43 -9.34
N PRO A 63 11.87 -4.04 -10.50
CA PRO A 63 12.97 -3.10 -10.55
C PRO A 63 12.51 -1.71 -10.08
N ASP A 64 13.41 -0.99 -9.43
CA ASP A 64 13.22 0.41 -9.00
C ASP A 64 12.02 0.68 -8.08
N GLN A 65 11.38 -0.36 -7.55
CA GLN A 65 10.31 -0.17 -6.59
C GLN A 65 10.84 0.40 -5.27
N PRO A 66 10.06 1.24 -4.58
CA PRO A 66 10.48 1.73 -3.28
C PRO A 66 10.44 0.61 -2.24
N ILE A 67 11.35 0.67 -1.26
CA ILE A 67 11.44 -0.28 -0.14
C ILE A 67 10.10 -0.42 0.59
N SER A 68 9.28 0.64 0.59
CA SER A 68 7.94 0.66 1.19
C SER A 68 7.00 -0.39 0.61
N VAL A 69 7.14 -0.76 -0.68
CA VAL A 69 6.35 -1.85 -1.28
C VAL A 69 6.70 -3.18 -0.63
N SER A 70 8.00 -3.50 -0.53
CA SER A 70 8.45 -4.72 0.13
C SER A 70 7.97 -4.80 1.58
N SER A 71 8.09 -3.71 2.34
CA SER A 71 7.60 -3.66 3.71
C SER A 71 6.07 -3.83 3.80
N ALA A 72 5.30 -3.21 2.90
CA ALA A 72 3.85 -3.36 2.87
C ALA A 72 3.43 -4.80 2.55
N CYS A 73 4.11 -5.46 1.60
CA CYS A 73 3.87 -6.85 1.27
C CYS A 73 4.20 -7.81 2.43
N GLU A 74 5.32 -7.59 3.14
CA GLU A 74 5.68 -8.40 4.32
C GLU A 74 4.65 -8.26 5.44
N LEU A 75 4.18 -7.04 5.70
CA LEU A 75 3.12 -6.81 6.71
C LEU A 75 1.79 -7.45 6.28
N LEU A 76 1.44 -7.40 4.99
CA LEU A 76 0.27 -8.08 4.46
C LEU A 76 0.37 -9.60 4.65
N GLU A 77 1.51 -10.20 4.32
CA GLU A 77 1.81 -11.61 4.53
C GLU A 77 1.63 -12.02 6.00
N HIS A 78 2.20 -11.24 6.93
CA HIS A 78 2.01 -11.47 8.36
C HIS A 78 0.55 -11.33 8.81
N PHE A 79 -0.15 -10.33 8.29
CA PHE A 79 -1.53 -10.04 8.68
C PHE A 79 -2.52 -11.08 8.12
N VAL A 80 -2.24 -11.62 6.95
CA VAL A 80 -3.17 -12.48 6.20
C VAL A 80 -2.77 -13.95 6.26
N ILE A 81 -1.53 -14.30 5.89
CA ILE A 81 -1.08 -15.71 5.81
C ILE A 81 -0.84 -16.28 7.20
N ARG A 82 -0.10 -15.56 8.05
CA ARG A 82 0.26 -16.09 9.39
C ARG A 82 -0.95 -16.17 10.34
N SER A 83 -2.02 -15.46 10.01
CA SER A 83 -3.27 -15.48 10.77
C SER A 83 -4.28 -16.49 10.23
N ILE A 84 -3.97 -17.25 9.17
CA ILE A 84 -4.89 -18.22 8.57
C ILE A 84 -5.46 -19.11 9.68
N PRO A 85 -6.77 -19.05 9.92
CA PRO A 85 -7.34 -19.70 11.08
C PRO A 85 -7.38 -21.21 10.84
N THR A 86 -6.60 -21.95 11.62
CA THR A 86 -6.45 -23.41 11.55
C THR A 86 -7.68 -24.17 12.05
N GLU A 87 -8.60 -23.46 12.71
CA GLU A 87 -9.84 -23.97 13.28
C GLU A 87 -10.96 -24.23 12.25
N TYR A 88 -10.85 -23.67 11.05
CA TYR A 88 -11.84 -23.87 9.99
C TYR A 88 -11.60 -25.20 9.27
N LYS A 89 -12.64 -26.03 9.22
CA LYS A 89 -12.62 -27.33 8.50
C LYS A 89 -12.95 -27.20 7.01
N VAL A 90 -13.57 -26.09 6.61
CA VAL A 90 -14.01 -25.82 5.24
C VAL A 90 -13.09 -24.77 4.62
N PHE A 91 -12.53 -25.09 3.46
CA PHE A 91 -11.61 -24.22 2.72
C PHE A 91 -12.23 -22.87 2.35
N GLU A 92 -13.47 -22.87 1.86
CA GLU A 92 -14.16 -21.65 1.44
C GLU A 92 -14.34 -20.64 2.57
N ASP A 93 -14.67 -21.11 3.77
CA ASP A 93 -14.80 -20.23 4.95
C ASP A 93 -13.44 -19.60 5.30
N CYS A 94 -12.37 -20.40 5.23
CA CYS A 94 -11.02 -19.93 5.50
C CYS A 94 -10.55 -18.89 4.45
N LYS A 95 -10.82 -19.16 3.17
CA LYS A 95 -10.53 -18.27 2.04
C LYS A 95 -11.29 -16.95 2.19
N ALA A 96 -12.57 -16.99 2.55
CA ALA A 96 -13.38 -15.80 2.78
C ALA A 96 -12.81 -14.91 3.90
N VAL A 97 -12.37 -15.50 5.01
CA VAL A 97 -11.73 -14.77 6.12
C VAL A 97 -10.42 -14.10 5.67
N VAL A 98 -9.61 -14.81 4.88
CA VAL A 98 -8.35 -14.26 4.34
C VAL A 98 -8.63 -13.08 3.41
N ILE A 99 -9.59 -13.21 2.49
CA ILE A 99 -9.99 -12.14 1.57
C ILE A 99 -10.49 -10.91 2.33
N GLU A 100 -11.32 -11.13 3.36
CA GLU A 100 -11.84 -10.06 4.20
C GLU A 100 -10.69 -9.34 4.92
N ARG A 101 -9.74 -10.07 5.49
CA ARG A 101 -8.57 -9.48 6.15
C ARG A 101 -7.69 -8.69 5.18
N GLY A 102 -7.43 -9.21 3.98
CA GLY A 102 -6.70 -8.47 2.95
C GLY A 102 -7.39 -7.17 2.58
N SER A 103 -8.72 -7.20 2.41
CA SER A 103 -9.53 -6.03 2.10
C SER A 103 -9.52 -5.01 3.26
N GLN A 104 -9.60 -5.47 4.50
CA GLN A 104 -9.47 -4.61 5.68
C GLN A 104 -8.08 -3.99 5.77
N TYR A 105 -7.02 -4.74 5.48
CA TYR A 105 -5.65 -4.22 5.48
C TYR A 105 -5.50 -3.11 4.42
N ALA A 106 -5.96 -3.33 3.19
CA ALA A 106 -5.97 -2.32 2.13
C ALA A 106 -6.71 -1.03 2.56
N LYS A 107 -7.92 -1.18 3.13
CA LYS A 107 -8.71 -0.05 3.64
C LYS A 107 -8.02 0.70 4.77
N ARG A 108 -7.36 -0.01 5.68
CA ARG A 108 -6.58 0.61 6.78
C ARG A 108 -5.39 1.38 6.24
N THR A 109 -4.67 0.83 5.27
CA THR A 109 -3.54 1.51 4.61
C THR A 109 -4.00 2.80 3.93
N ASP A 110 -5.09 2.75 3.17
CA ASP A 110 -5.67 3.92 2.49
C ASP A 110 -6.08 5.04 3.45
N THR A 111 -6.78 4.68 4.53
CA THR A 111 -7.28 5.65 5.53
C THR A 111 -6.21 6.12 6.52
N SER A 112 -5.03 5.48 6.56
CA SER A 112 -3.98 5.81 7.53
C SER A 112 -3.48 7.24 7.37
N PHE A 113 -3.36 7.74 6.14
CA PHE A 113 -2.91 9.12 5.92
C PHE A 113 -3.90 10.16 6.43
N GLN A 114 -5.21 9.92 6.30
CA GLN A 114 -6.23 10.80 6.86
C GLN A 114 -6.13 10.85 8.39
N LYS A 115 -5.90 9.69 9.01
CA LYS A 115 -5.68 9.61 10.45
C LYS A 115 -4.42 10.37 10.88
N ILE A 116 -3.29 10.15 10.20
CA ILE A 116 -2.04 10.89 10.43
C ILE A 116 -2.30 12.39 10.30
N SER A 117 -3.00 12.83 9.25
CA SER A 117 -3.31 14.23 9.01
C SER A 117 -4.12 14.86 10.15
N SER A 118 -5.17 14.18 10.60
CA SER A 118 -5.99 14.66 11.73
C SER A 118 -5.20 14.80 13.03
N LEU A 119 -4.22 13.92 13.26
CA LEU A 119 -3.37 13.96 14.45
C LEU A 119 -2.31 15.05 14.34
N THR A 120 -1.72 15.22 13.15
CA THR A 120 -0.67 16.21 12.88
C THR A 120 -1.19 17.65 13.01
N GLU A 121 -2.48 17.89 12.75
CA GLU A 121 -3.08 19.23 12.90
C GLU A 121 -2.75 19.87 14.25
N LYS A 122 -2.69 19.10 15.33
CA LYS A 122 -2.43 19.61 16.69
C LYS A 122 -0.99 20.13 16.89
N PHE A 123 -0.04 19.66 16.08
CA PHE A 123 1.37 20.01 16.21
C PHE A 123 1.75 21.26 15.41
N VAL A 124 1.00 21.59 14.36
CA VAL A 124 1.25 22.79 13.55
C VAL A 124 0.63 24.02 14.23
N ARG A 125 1.46 24.97 14.67
CA ARG A 125 1.01 26.23 15.28
C ARG A 125 0.73 27.29 14.22
N HIS A 126 -0.07 28.30 14.58
CA HIS A 126 -0.24 29.48 13.73
C HIS A 126 1.09 30.24 13.62
N ASN A 127 1.40 30.75 12.43
CA ASN A 127 2.67 31.39 12.05
C ASN A 127 3.91 30.49 12.24
N ALA A 128 3.74 29.17 12.22
CA ALA A 128 4.87 28.25 12.25
C ALA A 128 5.70 28.34 10.96
N THR A 129 6.98 27.99 11.06
CA THR A 129 7.85 27.71 9.92
C THR A 129 8.14 26.22 9.89
N ILE A 130 7.79 25.56 8.80
CA ILE A 130 7.89 24.12 8.61
C ILE A 130 8.99 23.86 7.57
N LEU A 131 9.92 22.97 7.88
CA LEU A 131 10.90 22.47 6.92
C LEU A 131 10.48 21.06 6.49
N VAL A 132 10.38 20.85 5.19
CA VAL A 132 10.11 19.55 4.56
C VAL A 132 11.32 19.16 3.72
N HIS A 133 11.71 17.89 3.81
CA HIS A 133 12.75 17.33 2.96
C HIS A 133 12.14 16.36 1.95
N GLY A 134 12.44 16.57 0.67
CA GLY A 134 11.85 15.82 -0.43
C GLY A 134 10.39 16.16 -0.72
N GLY A 135 9.89 15.66 -1.85
CA GLY A 135 8.51 15.81 -2.29
C GLY A 135 7.71 14.53 -2.09
N ILE A 136 7.14 14.33 -0.89
CA ILE A 136 6.28 13.18 -0.60
C ILE A 136 4.82 13.62 -0.71
N ALA A 137 4.07 13.08 -1.68
CA ALA A 137 2.70 13.50 -2.00
C ALA A 137 1.74 13.53 -0.78
N PRO A 138 1.76 12.54 0.13
CA PRO A 138 0.96 12.60 1.35
C PRO A 138 1.26 13.81 2.26
N VAL A 139 2.52 14.25 2.35
CA VAL A 139 2.91 15.42 3.14
C VAL A 139 2.42 16.71 2.48
N GLN A 140 2.44 16.78 1.15
CA GLN A 140 1.87 17.91 0.41
C GLN A 140 0.36 18.01 0.63
N ALA A 141 -0.37 16.89 0.52
CA ALA A 141 -1.81 16.84 0.78
C ALA A 141 -2.15 17.26 2.22
N LEU A 142 -1.35 16.81 3.20
CA LEU A 142 -1.44 17.24 4.59
C LEU A 142 -1.29 18.75 4.73
N LEU A 143 -0.20 19.32 4.21
CA LEU A 143 0.06 20.76 4.33
C LEU A 143 -1.02 21.59 3.64
N LEU A 144 -1.48 21.17 2.46
CA LEU A 144 -2.59 21.80 1.79
C LEU A 144 -3.84 21.82 2.68
N SER A 145 -4.19 20.68 3.30
CA SER A 145 -5.36 20.59 4.20
C SER A 145 -5.26 21.51 5.44
N LEU A 146 -4.04 21.74 5.95
CA LEU A 146 -3.80 22.61 7.10
C LEU A 146 -3.83 24.09 6.73
N SER A 147 -3.46 24.43 5.49
CA SER A 147 -3.41 25.81 5.01
C SER A 147 -4.78 26.52 5.06
N TYR A 148 -5.88 25.78 4.96
CA TYR A 148 -7.25 26.31 5.07
C TYR A 148 -7.59 26.86 6.45
N ARG A 149 -6.89 26.41 7.50
CA ARG A 149 -7.18 26.75 8.91
C ARG A 149 -6.04 27.50 9.59
N LYS A 150 -4.81 27.38 9.09
CA LYS A 150 -3.60 27.94 9.74
C LYS A 150 -2.71 28.63 8.71
N LYS A 151 -2.15 29.77 9.09
CA LYS A 151 -1.09 30.44 8.34
C LYS A 151 0.26 29.89 8.81
N PHE A 152 1.12 29.49 7.89
CA PHE A 152 2.47 29.01 8.17
C PHE A 152 3.33 29.16 6.91
N GLN A 153 4.64 29.11 7.08
CA GLN A 153 5.62 29.09 6.00
C GLN A 153 6.16 27.68 5.85
N VAL A 154 6.41 27.25 4.60
CA VAL A 154 7.00 25.94 4.32
C VAL A 154 8.27 26.15 3.49
N PHE A 155 9.38 25.62 3.98
CA PHE A 155 10.61 25.47 3.24
C PHE A 155 10.73 24.03 2.76
N VAL A 156 11.00 23.82 1.49
CA VAL A 156 11.20 22.48 0.91
C VAL A 156 12.64 22.37 0.45
N THR A 157 13.32 21.31 0.87
CA THR A 157 14.67 20.99 0.40
C THR A 157 14.60 19.89 -0.65
N SER A 158 15.43 20.00 -1.71
CA SER A 158 15.51 18.99 -2.77
C SER A 158 16.12 17.70 -2.21
N GLY A 159 15.43 16.58 -2.37
CA GLY A 159 15.91 15.26 -1.98
C GLY A 159 16.62 14.48 -3.11
N VAL A 160 16.69 15.06 -4.31
CA VAL A 160 17.33 14.41 -5.47
C VAL A 160 18.83 14.66 -5.40
N VAL A 161 19.62 13.59 -5.47
CA VAL A 161 21.03 13.71 -5.85
C VAL A 161 21.05 14.03 -7.35
N GLY A 162 21.10 15.31 -7.71
CA GLY A 162 21.41 15.73 -9.08
C GLY A 162 20.41 16.65 -9.79
N GLU A 163 19.16 16.83 -9.35
CA GLU A 163 18.24 17.80 -9.97
C GLU A 163 17.48 18.64 -8.95
N GLY A 164 17.33 19.93 -9.26
CA GLY A 164 16.77 20.96 -8.39
C GLY A 164 15.36 20.66 -7.91
N GLY A 165 15.04 21.15 -6.71
CA GLY A 165 13.75 20.90 -6.08
C GLY A 165 12.57 21.56 -6.79
N LEU A 166 11.46 20.82 -6.79
CA LEU A 166 10.10 21.10 -7.29
C LEU A 166 9.91 20.97 -8.80
#